data_AF-A0A948TAC6-F1
#
_entry.id   AF-A0A948TAC6-F1
#
_cell.length_a   1.000
_cell.length_b   1.000
_cell.length_c   1.000
_cell.angle_alpha   90.00
_cell.angle_beta   90.00
_cell.angle_gamma   90.00
#
_symmetry.space_group_name_H-M   'P 1'
#
loop_
_entity.id
_entity.type
_entity.pdbx_description
1 polymer ?
#
loop_
_entity_poly.entity_id
_entity_poly.type
_entity_poly.pdbx_seq_one_letter_code
_entity_poly.pdbx_strand_id
1 'polypeptide(L)'
;MKHIKVLELSEADRLKLEKGYHNGPTHNYRIRCKSILLKSSGKSASEIAEIFDVTIPTVYAWIKRYKENGIKGLETRPGQGRKPIMDCSDEESVRKAIEEDRQSVSKAREAWEKASGKKASDITFKRFLGALVQDISE
;
A
#
# COMPACT_ATOMS: atom_id res chain seq x y z
N MET A 1 28.52 -0.36 -9.67
CA MET A 1 28.07 0.07 -8.33
C MET A 1 28.96 -0.59 -7.29
N LYS A 2 29.52 0.15 -6.31
CA LYS A 2 30.35 -0.46 -5.26
C LYS A 2 29.50 -1.40 -4.40
N HIS A 3 29.87 -2.69 -4.34
CA HIS A 3 29.23 -3.64 -3.44
C HIS A 3 29.56 -3.26 -2.00
N ILE A 4 28.58 -2.70 -1.29
CA ILE A 4 28.71 -2.47 0.15
C ILE A 4 28.80 -3.85 0.80
N LYS A 5 29.95 -4.18 1.40
CA LYS A 5 30.14 -5.47 2.09
C LYS A 5 29.26 -5.54 3.34
N VAL A 6 29.33 -4.52 4.19
CA VAL A 6 28.64 -4.48 5.49
C VAL A 6 27.85 -3.17 5.63
N LEU A 7 26.64 -3.26 6.18
CA LEU A 7 25.85 -2.11 6.58
C LEU A 7 26.04 -1.87 8.09
N GLU A 8 26.70 -0.78 8.44
CA GLU A 8 26.82 -0.35 9.84
C GLU A 8 25.43 0.05 10.38
N LEU A 9 25.02 -0.53 11.50
CA LEU A 9 23.76 -0.22 12.19
C LEU A 9 24.07 0.22 13.62
N SER A 10 23.41 1.27 14.08
CA SER A 10 23.40 1.61 15.51
C SER A 10 22.63 0.53 16.29
N GLU A 11 22.96 0.33 17.56
CA GLU A 11 22.20 -0.61 18.42
C GLU A 11 20.72 -0.23 18.51
N ALA A 12 20.43 1.07 18.56
CA ALA A 12 19.06 1.59 18.57
C ALA A 12 18.29 1.21 17.29
N ASP A 13 18.93 1.30 16.13
CA ASP A 13 18.30 0.93 14.86
C ASP A 13 18.17 -0.58 14.70
N ARG A 14 19.16 -1.34 15.16
CA ARG A 14 19.08 -2.80 15.21
C ARG A 14 17.86 -3.27 16.02
N LEU A 15 17.66 -2.70 17.21
CA LEU A 15 16.53 -3.05 18.07
C LEU A 15 15.18 -2.68 17.44
N LYS A 16 15.11 -1.55 16.72
CA LYS A 16 13.91 -1.17 15.94
C LYS A 16 13.65 -2.14 14.80
N LEU A 17 14.67 -2.57 14.07
CA LEU A 17 14.56 -3.52 12.96
C LEU A 17 14.16 -4.92 13.45
N GLU A 18 14.66 -5.36 14.61
CA GLU A 18 14.26 -6.62 15.24
C GLU A 18 12.78 -6.56 15.65
N LYS A 19 12.35 -5.48 16.32
CA LYS A 19 10.93 -5.25 16.63
C LYS A 19 10.06 -5.24 15.35
N GLY A 20 10.54 -4.58 14.29
CA GLY A 20 9.85 -4.51 13.01
C GLY A 20 9.75 -5.86 12.30
N TYR A 21 10.75 -6.73 12.45
CA TYR A 21 10.71 -8.10 11.93
C TYR A 21 9.71 -8.99 12.68
N HIS A 22 9.67 -8.90 14.00
CA HIS A 22 8.77 -9.74 14.81
C HIS A 22 7.31 -9.26 14.75
N ASN A 23 7.09 -7.95 14.91
CA ASN A 23 5.77 -7.37 15.14
C ASN A 23 5.26 -6.52 13.97
N GLY A 24 5.97 -6.53 12.84
CA GLY A 24 5.63 -5.74 11.68
C GLY A 24 4.24 -6.07 11.12
N PRO A 25 3.44 -5.06 10.69
CA PRO A 25 2.04 -5.25 10.32
C PRO A 25 1.87 -6.06 9.03
N THR A 26 2.85 -6.01 8.13
CA THR A 26 2.79 -6.73 6.84
C THR A 26 3.99 -7.66 6.68
N HIS A 27 3.77 -8.78 5.99
CA HIS A 27 4.84 -9.73 5.67
C HIS A 27 6.00 -9.07 4.92
N ASN A 28 5.69 -8.24 3.92
CA ASN A 28 6.68 -7.49 3.15
C ASN A 28 7.54 -6.56 4.02
N TYR A 29 6.93 -5.87 5.00
CA TYR A 29 7.68 -5.04 5.94
C TYR A 29 8.63 -5.87 6.80
N ARG A 30 8.15 -7.00 7.33
CA ARG A 30 8.97 -7.92 8.14
C ARG A 30 10.18 -8.46 7.37
N ILE A 31 9.98 -8.93 6.13
CA ILE A 31 11.07 -9.38 5.25
C ILE A 31 12.09 -8.25 5.01
N ARG A 32 11.61 -7.04 4.70
CA ARG A 32 12.50 -5.89 4.50
C ARG A 32 13.32 -5.60 5.75
N CYS A 33 12.73 -5.58 6.94
CA CYS A 33 13.49 -5.43 8.19
C CYS A 33 14.55 -6.53 8.36
N LYS A 34 14.19 -7.79 8.13
CA LYS A 34 15.14 -8.92 8.23
C LYS A 34 16.26 -8.83 7.20
N SER A 35 15.97 -8.35 5.99
CA SER A 35 16.97 -8.17 4.93
C SER A 35 18.07 -7.18 5.34
N ILE A 36 17.71 -6.10 6.04
CA ILE A 36 18.66 -5.10 6.54
C ILE A 36 19.51 -5.67 7.67
N LEU A 37 18.90 -6.44 8.59
CA LEU A 37 19.63 -7.15 9.66
C LEU A 37 20.64 -8.14 9.09
N LEU A 38 20.25 -8.95 8.10
CA LEU A 38 21.14 -9.90 7.41
C LEU A 38 22.26 -9.18 6.66
N LYS A 39 21.98 -8.01 6.10
CA LYS A 39 22.99 -7.21 5.41
C LYS A 39 24.02 -6.64 6.40
N SER A 40 23.59 -6.25 7.58
CA SER A 40 24.47 -5.80 8.67
C SER A 40 25.29 -6.95 9.26
N SER A 41 24.74 -8.17 9.31
CA SER A 41 25.50 -9.37 9.72
C SER A 41 26.48 -9.88 8.65
N GLY A 42 26.71 -9.14 7.57
CA GLY A 42 27.70 -9.46 6.53
C GLY A 42 27.20 -10.30 5.36
N LYS A 43 25.91 -10.67 5.29
CA LYS A 43 25.40 -11.41 4.11
C LYS A 43 25.44 -10.56 2.84
N SER A 44 25.76 -11.21 1.73
CA SER A 44 25.70 -10.62 0.40
C SER A 44 24.25 -10.38 -0.04
N ALA A 45 24.05 -9.46 -0.99
CA ALA A 45 22.73 -9.23 -1.55
C ALA A 45 22.19 -10.45 -2.32
N SER A 46 23.09 -11.32 -2.82
CA SER A 46 22.73 -12.57 -3.50
C SER A 46 22.16 -13.60 -2.53
N GLU A 47 22.82 -13.81 -1.39
CA GLU A 47 22.31 -14.73 -0.36
C GLU A 47 20.98 -14.24 0.22
N ILE A 48 20.82 -12.94 0.41
CA ILE A 48 19.56 -12.36 0.90
C ILE A 48 18.44 -12.55 -0.14
N ALA A 49 18.76 -12.37 -1.43
CA ALA A 49 17.84 -12.60 -2.53
C ALA A 49 17.35 -14.06 -2.55
N GLU A 50 18.25 -15.02 -2.37
CA GLU A 50 17.93 -16.44 -2.29
C GLU A 50 17.07 -16.79 -1.06
N ILE A 51 17.39 -16.24 0.12
CA ILE A 51 16.63 -16.48 1.36
C ILE A 51 15.16 -16.06 1.25
N PHE A 52 14.88 -14.97 0.53
CA PHE A 52 13.53 -14.41 0.42
C PHE A 52 12.86 -14.65 -0.92
N ASP A 53 13.49 -15.42 -1.80
CA ASP A 53 13.03 -15.67 -3.17
C ASP A 53 12.68 -14.35 -3.92
N VAL A 54 13.62 -13.40 -3.86
CA VAL A 54 13.51 -12.10 -4.55
C VAL A 54 14.70 -11.83 -5.44
N THR A 55 14.57 -10.87 -6.35
CA THR A 55 15.70 -10.50 -7.21
C THR A 55 16.74 -9.65 -6.45
N ILE A 56 18.01 -9.76 -6.84
CA ILE A 56 19.12 -8.96 -6.27
C ILE A 56 18.84 -7.43 -6.33
N PRO A 57 18.31 -6.86 -7.44
CA PRO A 57 17.94 -5.45 -7.49
C PRO A 57 16.91 -5.05 -6.43
N THR A 58 15.98 -5.93 -6.06
CA THR A 58 14.99 -5.70 -4.99
C THR A 58 15.68 -5.50 -3.65
N VAL A 59 16.67 -6.33 -3.32
CA VAL A 59 17.46 -6.20 -2.09
C VAL A 59 18.22 -4.88 -2.08
N TYR A 60 18.86 -4.50 -3.19
CA TYR A 60 19.52 -3.20 -3.28
C TYR A 60 18.56 -2.02 -3.13
N ALA A 61 17.35 -2.12 -3.68
CA ALA A 61 16.32 -1.11 -3.49
C ALA A 61 15.93 -0.96 -2.01
N TRP A 62 15.79 -2.06 -1.27
CA TRP A 62 15.52 -2.00 0.18
C TRP A 62 16.66 -1.36 0.96
N ILE A 63 17.91 -1.74 0.67
CA ILE A 63 19.10 -1.14 1.30
C ILE A 63 19.18 0.36 1.01
N LYS A 64 18.96 0.76 -0.24
CA LYS A 64 18.96 2.18 -0.64
C LYS A 64 17.89 2.96 0.12
N ARG A 65 16.66 2.45 0.16
CA ARG A 65 15.55 3.08 0.88
C ARG A 65 15.82 3.23 2.38
N TYR A 66 16.45 2.21 2.98
CA TYR A 66 16.86 2.26 4.38
C TYR A 66 17.92 3.34 4.62
N LYS A 67 18.92 3.47 3.74
CA LYS A 67 19.94 4.52 3.85
C LYS A 67 19.37 5.93 3.75
N GLU A 68 18.38 6.13 2.89
CA GLU A 68 17.77 7.44 2.65
C GLU A 68 16.79 7.84 3.75
N ASN A 69 16.01 6.90 4.29
CA ASN A 69 14.85 7.22 5.15
C ASN A 69 14.80 6.40 6.46
N GLY A 70 15.86 5.65 6.78
CA GLY A 70 15.92 4.75 7.92
C GLY A 70 14.83 3.67 7.87
N ILE A 71 14.33 3.28 9.05
CA ILE A 71 13.29 2.25 9.19
C ILE A 71 11.97 2.64 8.51
N LYS A 72 11.59 3.92 8.51
CA LYS A 72 10.39 4.42 7.81
C LYS A 72 10.49 4.16 6.30
N GLY A 73 11.71 4.17 5.78
CA GLY A 73 12.01 3.82 4.39
C GLY A 73 11.59 2.42 3.99
N LEU A 74 11.38 1.48 4.92
CA LEU A 74 11.00 0.10 4.64
C LEU A 74 9.49 -0.11 4.53
N GLU A 75 8.68 0.85 4.98
CA GLU A 75 7.23 0.78 4.93
C GLU A 75 6.70 0.79 3.49
N THR A 76 5.53 0.21 3.27
CA THR A 76 4.88 0.31 1.96
C THR A 76 4.36 1.73 1.80
N ARG A 77 4.73 2.39 0.69
CA ARG A 77 4.29 3.75 0.42
C ARG A 77 2.76 3.78 0.27
N PRO A 78 2.09 4.85 0.72
CA PRO A 78 0.66 5.02 0.46
C PRO A 78 0.38 5.18 -1.04
N GLY A 79 -0.87 4.95 -1.44
CA GLY A 79 -1.33 5.15 -2.82
C GLY A 79 -0.82 4.12 -3.85
N GLN A 80 -0.39 2.95 -3.39
CA GLN A 80 -0.06 1.83 -4.28
C GLN A 80 -1.32 1.06 -4.69
N GLY A 81 -1.30 0.49 -5.89
CA GLY A 81 -2.40 -0.33 -6.43
C GLY A 81 -3.33 0.40 -7.38
N ARG A 82 -4.35 -0.31 -7.86
CA ARG A 82 -5.37 0.26 -8.75
C ARG A 82 -6.23 1.23 -7.95
N LYS A 83 -6.29 2.48 -8.40
CA LYS A 83 -7.20 3.48 -7.81
C LYS A 83 -8.64 2.98 -7.87
N PRO A 84 -9.46 3.26 -6.85
CA PRO A 84 -10.86 2.88 -6.86
C PRO A 84 -11.56 3.52 -8.07
N ILE A 85 -12.56 2.83 -8.61
CA ILE A 85 -13.35 3.33 -9.75
C ILE A 85 -14.13 4.59 -9.34
N MET A 86 -14.63 4.59 -8.10
CA MET A 86 -15.36 5.70 -7.49
C MET A 86 -14.55 6.25 -6.33
N ASP A 87 -14.42 7.56 -6.22
CA ASP A 87 -13.73 8.25 -5.12
C ASP A 87 -14.59 9.40 -4.55
N CYS A 88 -14.06 10.16 -3.60
CA CYS A 88 -14.80 11.25 -2.95
C CYS A 88 -15.26 12.35 -3.92
N SER A 89 -14.66 12.47 -5.11
CA SER A 89 -15.14 13.42 -6.14
C SER A 89 -16.47 12.99 -6.77
N ASP A 90 -16.81 11.70 -6.68
CA ASP A 90 -18.05 11.16 -7.25
C ASP A 90 -19.26 11.37 -6.33
N GLU A 91 -19.07 11.74 -5.06
CA GLU A 91 -20.14 11.82 -4.05
C GLU A 91 -21.30 12.72 -4.47
N GLU A 92 -21.02 13.94 -4.94
CA GLU A 92 -22.06 14.88 -5.33
C GLU A 92 -22.86 14.37 -6.54
N SER A 93 -22.17 13.78 -7.52
CA SER A 93 -22.81 13.21 -8.71
C SER A 93 -23.65 11.98 -8.38
N VAL A 94 -23.20 11.16 -7.43
CA VAL A 94 -23.94 9.99 -6.94
C VAL A 94 -25.16 10.43 -6.15
N ARG A 95 -25.07 11.47 -5.30
CA ARG A 95 -26.21 12.02 -4.57
C ARG A 95 -27.30 12.54 -5.52
N LYS A 96 -26.91 13.31 -6.54
CA LYS A 96 -27.84 13.80 -7.57
C LYS A 96 -28.54 12.65 -8.30
N ALA A 97 -27.79 11.63 -8.71
CA ALA A 97 -28.35 10.46 -9.39
C ALA A 97 -29.35 9.67 -8.53
N ILE A 98 -29.15 9.62 -7.20
CA ILE A 98 -30.11 8.98 -6.28
C ILE A 98 -31.33 9.87 -6.05
N GLU A 99 -31.16 11.18 -5.95
CA GLU A 99 -32.28 12.11 -5.77
C GLU A 99 -33.25 12.06 -6.96
N GLU A 100 -32.71 11.93 -8.18
CA GLU A 100 -33.48 11.74 -9.41
C GLU A 100 -34.17 10.38 -9.46
N ASP A 101 -33.51 9.29 -9.04
CA ASP A 101 -34.02 7.91 -9.16
C ASP A 101 -33.98 7.13 -7.82
N ARG A 102 -34.74 7.62 -6.82
CA ARG A 102 -34.78 7.04 -5.45
C ARG A 102 -35.22 5.58 -5.36
N GLN A 103 -35.97 5.10 -6.35
CA GLN A 103 -36.57 3.76 -6.31
C GLN A 103 -35.66 2.65 -6.85
N SER A 104 -34.57 2.99 -7.57
CA SER A 104 -33.71 1.97 -8.18
C SER A 104 -32.24 2.38 -8.20
N VAL A 105 -31.44 1.64 -7.43
CA VAL A 105 -29.97 1.80 -7.38
C VAL A 105 -29.32 1.53 -8.74
N SER A 106 -29.90 0.66 -9.58
CA SER A 106 -29.37 0.38 -10.93
C SER A 106 -29.53 1.58 -11.86
N LYS A 107 -30.65 2.28 -11.77
CA LYS A 107 -30.90 3.48 -12.60
C LYS A 107 -30.02 4.65 -12.15
N ALA A 108 -29.89 4.84 -10.84
CA ALA A 108 -28.96 5.82 -10.27
C ALA A 108 -27.50 5.54 -10.71
N ARG A 109 -27.10 4.27 -10.80
CA ARG A 109 -25.78 3.89 -11.36
C ARG A 109 -25.65 4.33 -12.81
N GLU A 110 -26.62 4.01 -13.67
CA GLU A 110 -26.59 4.39 -15.09
C GLU A 110 -26.52 5.90 -15.30
N ALA A 111 -27.30 6.67 -14.52
CA ALA A 111 -27.26 8.13 -14.53
C ALA A 111 -25.88 8.66 -14.11
N TRP A 112 -25.28 8.10 -13.05
CA TRP A 112 -23.93 8.43 -12.61
C TRP A 112 -22.87 8.05 -13.66
N GLU A 113 -22.96 6.88 -14.29
CA GLU A 113 -22.02 6.45 -15.35
C GLU A 113 -22.07 7.43 -16.54
N LYS A 114 -23.27 7.91 -16.90
CA LYS A 114 -23.46 8.90 -17.97
C LYS A 114 -22.89 10.27 -17.60
N ALA A 115 -23.02 10.70 -16.35
CA ALA A 115 -22.53 12.00 -15.88
C ALA A 115 -21.01 12.01 -15.65
N SER A 116 -20.44 10.94 -15.08
CA SER A 116 -19.02 10.84 -14.73
C SER A 116 -18.14 10.31 -15.88
N GLY A 117 -18.74 9.64 -16.88
CA GLY A 117 -18.02 8.93 -17.93
C GLY A 117 -17.28 7.68 -17.44
N LYS A 118 -17.44 7.30 -16.16
CA LYS A 118 -16.85 6.11 -15.55
C LYS A 118 -17.81 4.93 -15.66
N LYS A 119 -17.29 3.71 -15.52
CA LYS A 119 -18.09 2.48 -15.46
C LYS A 119 -17.78 1.68 -14.21
N ALA A 120 -18.82 1.32 -13.46
CA ALA A 120 -18.73 0.53 -12.24
C ALA A 120 -19.75 -0.62 -12.27
N SER A 121 -19.47 -1.73 -11.59
CA SER A 121 -20.48 -2.77 -11.38
C SER A 121 -21.52 -2.30 -10.35
N ASP A 122 -22.71 -2.92 -10.35
CA ASP A 122 -23.73 -2.67 -9.33
C ASP A 122 -23.20 -2.87 -7.91
N ILE A 123 -22.33 -3.86 -7.71
CA ILE A 123 -21.72 -4.15 -6.41
C ILE A 123 -20.78 -3.02 -5.98
N THR A 124 -19.97 -2.48 -6.90
CA THR A 124 -19.07 -1.35 -6.62
C THR A 124 -19.87 -0.10 -6.28
N PHE A 125 -20.93 0.20 -7.04
CA PHE A 125 -21.80 1.35 -6.79
C PHE A 125 -22.49 1.23 -5.42
N LYS A 126 -23.09 0.07 -5.11
CA LYS A 126 -23.70 -0.19 -3.80
C LYS A 126 -22.70 -0.08 -2.63
N ARG A 127 -21.47 -0.54 -2.81
CA ARG A 127 -20.41 -0.39 -1.79
C ARG A 127 -20.08 1.08 -1.52
N PHE A 128 -20.01 1.89 -2.58
CA PHE A 128 -19.79 3.32 -2.46
C PHE A 128 -20.95 4.02 -1.72
N LEU A 129 -22.20 3.65 -2.04
CA LEU A 129 -23.37 4.12 -1.29
C LEU A 129 -23.32 3.72 0.19
N GLY A 130 -22.91 2.48 0.48
CA GLY A 130 -22.75 2.01 1.85
C GLY A 130 -21.75 2.86 2.63
N ALA A 131 -20.59 3.15 2.04
CA ALA A 131 -19.59 4.03 2.65
C ALA A 131 -20.14 5.44 2.92
N LEU A 132 -20.82 6.03 1.93
CA LEU A 132 -21.47 7.35 2.07
C LEU A 132 -22.47 7.44 3.23
N VAL A 133 -23.23 6.38 3.49
CA VAL A 133 -24.21 6.35 4.59
C VAL A 133 -23.53 6.24 5.95
N GLN A 134 -22.42 5.49 6.04
CA GLN A 134 -21.65 5.39 7.29
C GLN A 134 -21.02 6.73 7.66
N ASP A 135 -20.48 7.46 6.68
CA ASP A 135 -19.87 8.79 6.90
C ASP A 135 -20.89 9.87 7.33
N ILE A 136 -22.20 9.66 7.10
CA ILE A 136 -23.28 10.55 7.56
C ILE A 136 -23.73 10.20 8.99
N SER A 137 -23.47 8.98 9.45
CA SER A 137 -23.95 8.45 10.73
C SER A 137 -22.95 8.62 11.89
N GLU A 138 -21.74 9.11 11.60
CA GLU A 138 -20.72 9.56 12.57
C GLU A 138 -20.80 11.07 12.82
#